data_AF-A0A1C3KJC2-F1
#
_entry.id   AF-A0A1C3KJC2-F1
#
_cell.length_a   1.000
_cell.length_b   1.000
_cell.length_c   1.000
_cell.angle_alpha   90.00
_cell.angle_beta   90.00
_cell.angle_gamma   90.00
#
_symmetry.space_group_name_H-M   'P 1'
#
loop_
_entity.id
_entity.type
_entity.pdbx_description
1 polymer ?
#
loop_
_entity_poly.entity_id
_entity_poly.type
_entity_poly.pdbx_seq_one_letter_code
_entity_poly.pdbx_strand_id
1 'polypeptide(L)'
;MTNDIRKNDFPSIKNYNVLKECMHYNDIVDAIDKNESTQDADKWINNFRTYSLGYLDIYPNDASNNSNKRCRDLIYLIEDIKTRIIASRIFDGDNSYMINNINNHLLNILMPQGFEQCPINSTQDMKFYTKNRRLLDDLCEDSVYINENVNEINNSSQCKEIQEHIAEQSRSVRETYNLNYSEYVNILQYYNYESFKNIEIEIEKINCNNHHNAASEETPQSSGEHTPILIVLPLLGIVLISFFLYKLTPLGPLLNTKIMKKIKYSKIINDKETDEILEHTSEIPQTYLHDKEYHMLYNSLGDS
;
A
#
# COMPACT_ATOMS: atom_id res chain seq x y z
N MET A 1 -11.40 -27.35 -2.92
CA MET A 1 -11.16 -26.51 -1.73
C MET A 1 -11.43 -25.10 -2.18
N THR A 2 -12.58 -24.52 -1.82
CA THR A 2 -12.80 -23.08 -1.97
C THR A 2 -11.84 -22.39 -1.00
N ASN A 3 -11.00 -21.49 -1.50
CA ASN A 3 -10.17 -20.67 -0.63
C ASN A 3 -11.12 -19.84 0.23
N ASP A 4 -11.02 -20.01 1.54
CA ASP A 4 -11.86 -19.32 2.50
C ASP A 4 -11.60 -17.81 2.41
N ILE A 5 -12.63 -17.00 2.13
CA ILE A 5 -12.50 -15.54 1.98
C ILE A 5 -11.97 -14.96 3.29
N ARG A 6 -10.99 -14.06 3.18
CA ARG A 6 -10.32 -13.37 4.27
C ARG A 6 -10.43 -11.87 4.12
N LYS A 7 -10.14 -11.15 5.20
CA LYS A 7 -9.98 -9.69 5.18
C LYS A 7 -9.02 -9.23 4.06
N ASN A 8 -7.90 -9.90 3.87
CA ASN A 8 -6.89 -9.51 2.88
C ASN A 8 -7.32 -9.76 1.43
N ASP A 9 -8.45 -10.43 1.20
CA ASP A 9 -9.01 -10.64 -0.13
C ASP A 9 -9.87 -9.45 -0.59
N PHE A 10 -10.17 -8.50 0.31
CA PHE A 10 -10.85 -7.26 -0.05
C PHE A 10 -10.08 -6.48 -1.13
N PRO A 11 -10.76 -6.03 -2.20
CA PRO A 11 -10.09 -5.36 -3.32
C PRO A 11 -9.31 -4.11 -2.89
N SER A 12 -9.79 -3.35 -1.91
CA SER A 12 -9.08 -2.17 -1.42
C SER A 12 -7.69 -2.52 -0.89
N ILE A 13 -7.58 -3.58 -0.09
CA ILE A 13 -6.34 -4.06 0.52
C ILE A 13 -5.44 -4.71 -0.52
N LYS A 14 -5.99 -5.63 -1.30
CA LYS A 14 -5.23 -6.42 -2.28
C LYS A 14 -4.54 -5.52 -3.29
N ASN A 15 -5.29 -4.62 -3.90
CA ASN A 15 -4.77 -3.75 -4.94
C ASN A 15 -3.84 -2.66 -4.39
N TYR A 16 -4.09 -2.14 -3.18
CA TYR A 16 -3.18 -1.18 -2.55
C TYR A 16 -1.84 -1.83 -2.17
N ASN A 17 -1.82 -3.13 -1.84
CA ASN A 17 -0.57 -3.86 -1.63
C ASN A 17 0.20 -4.05 -2.94
N VAL A 18 -0.47 -4.42 -4.04
CA VAL A 18 0.15 -4.47 -5.38
C VAL A 18 0.75 -3.12 -5.74
N LEU A 19 0.03 -2.02 -5.50
CA LEU A 19 0.54 -0.67 -5.73
C LEU A 19 1.83 -0.40 -4.93
N LYS A 20 1.87 -0.73 -3.63
CA LYS A 20 3.07 -0.52 -2.81
C LYS A 20 4.26 -1.33 -3.31
N GLU A 21 4.02 -2.57 -3.74
CA GLU A 21 5.04 -3.45 -4.30
C GLU A 21 5.62 -2.86 -5.59
N CYS A 22 4.76 -2.51 -6.56
CA CYS A 22 5.19 -1.89 -7.81
C CYS A 22 5.94 -0.57 -7.59
N MET A 23 5.47 0.23 -6.62
CA MET A 23 6.05 1.53 -6.30
C MET A 23 7.30 1.45 -5.42
N HIS A 24 7.73 0.25 -5.02
CA HIS A 24 8.84 0.08 -4.09
C HIS A 24 8.67 0.96 -2.84
N TYR A 25 7.45 1.02 -2.30
CA TYR A 25 7.07 1.98 -1.26
C TYR A 25 7.96 1.88 -0.02
N ASN A 26 8.30 0.66 0.40
CA ASN A 26 9.14 0.46 1.57
C ASN A 26 10.56 0.98 1.34
N ASP A 27 11.09 0.96 0.12
CA ASP A 27 12.45 1.43 -0.18
C ASP A 27 12.56 2.94 0.09
N ILE A 28 11.59 3.74 -0.39
CA ILE A 28 11.57 5.19 -0.14
C ILE A 28 11.21 5.54 1.30
N VAL A 29 10.26 4.82 1.91
CA VAL A 29 9.87 5.07 3.30
C VAL A 29 11.02 4.73 4.25
N ASP A 30 11.70 3.61 4.05
CA ASP A 30 12.84 3.24 4.88
C ASP A 30 13.99 4.23 4.73
N ALA A 31 14.30 4.65 3.49
CA ALA A 31 15.32 5.66 3.23
C ALA A 31 15.05 6.98 4.00
N ILE A 32 13.78 7.41 4.02
CA ILE A 32 13.35 8.63 4.71
C ILE A 32 13.30 8.43 6.23
N ASP A 33 12.60 7.40 6.71
CA ASP A 33 12.24 7.25 8.13
C ASP A 33 13.43 6.75 8.97
N LYS A 34 14.37 6.01 8.38
CA LYS A 34 15.59 5.56 9.07
C LYS A 34 16.72 6.60 9.06
N ASN A 35 16.48 7.78 8.48
CA ASN A 35 17.48 8.81 8.21
C ASN A 35 18.72 8.24 7.50
N GLU A 36 18.51 7.38 6.52
CA GLU A 36 19.58 6.83 5.70
C GLU A 36 20.11 7.91 4.73
N SER A 37 21.24 7.63 4.07
CA SER A 37 21.82 8.53 3.07
C SER A 37 20.78 8.86 2.00
N THR A 38 20.85 10.07 1.42
CA THR A 38 20.00 10.45 0.27
C THR A 38 20.13 9.49 -0.90
N GLN A 39 21.22 8.69 -0.97
CA GLN A 39 21.49 7.72 -2.04
C GLN A 39 20.31 6.77 -2.33
N ASP A 40 19.64 6.25 -1.30
CA ASP A 40 18.53 5.31 -1.50
C ASP A 40 17.26 6.03 -1.99
N ALA A 41 17.01 7.23 -1.48
CA ALA A 41 15.94 8.10 -1.98
C ALA A 41 16.20 8.56 -3.43
N ASP A 42 17.46 8.88 -3.76
CA ASP A 42 17.93 9.24 -5.09
C ASP A 42 17.79 8.07 -6.06
N LYS A 43 18.14 6.86 -5.62
CA LYS A 43 17.90 5.63 -6.41
C LYS A 43 16.41 5.42 -6.67
N TRP A 44 15.56 5.63 -5.67
CA TRP A 44 14.12 5.48 -5.83
C TRP A 44 13.56 6.50 -6.84
N ILE A 45 13.90 7.80 -6.71
CA ILE A 45 13.36 8.83 -7.63
C ILE A 45 13.83 8.64 -9.07
N ASN A 46 15.06 8.13 -9.28
CA ASN A 46 15.56 7.80 -10.61
C ASN A 46 14.77 6.67 -11.29
N ASN A 47 14.17 5.77 -10.51
CA ASN A 47 13.35 4.66 -11.02
C ASN A 47 11.83 4.90 -10.90
N PHE A 48 11.42 5.97 -10.22
CA PHE A 48 10.02 6.29 -9.92
C PHE A 48 9.10 6.21 -11.15
N ARG A 49 9.56 6.73 -12.30
CA ARG A 49 8.81 6.66 -13.56
C ARG A 49 8.57 5.22 -14.03
N THR A 50 9.58 4.37 -13.91
CA THR A 50 9.48 2.95 -14.30
C THR A 50 8.54 2.21 -13.37
N TYR A 51 8.65 2.48 -12.06
CA TYR A 51 7.79 1.89 -11.04
C TYR A 51 6.31 2.24 -11.24
N SER A 52 6.01 3.52 -11.48
CA SER A 52 4.64 3.97 -11.69
C SER A 52 4.06 3.45 -13.00
N LEU A 53 4.82 3.44 -14.10
CA LEU A 53 4.37 2.85 -15.36
C LEU A 53 4.13 1.35 -15.23
N GLY A 54 5.02 0.63 -14.54
CA GLY A 54 4.86 -0.80 -14.28
C GLY A 54 3.57 -1.13 -13.52
N TYR A 55 3.14 -0.26 -12.59
CA TYR A 55 1.85 -0.40 -11.93
C TYR A 55 0.67 -0.14 -12.89
N LEU A 56 0.74 0.91 -13.70
CA LEU A 56 -0.35 1.29 -14.62
C LEU A 56 -0.53 0.25 -15.75
N ASP A 57 0.54 -0.41 -16.17
CA ASP A 57 0.49 -1.48 -17.17
C ASP A 57 -0.30 -2.71 -16.68
N ILE A 58 -0.42 -2.92 -15.36
CA ILE A 58 -1.27 -3.98 -14.77
C ILE A 58 -2.76 -3.63 -14.91
N TYR A 59 -3.09 -2.35 -14.97
CA TYR A 59 -4.46 -1.83 -14.94
C TYR A 59 -4.69 -0.85 -16.10
N PRO A 60 -4.70 -1.34 -17.35
CA PRO A 60 -4.91 -0.48 -18.50
C PRO A 60 -6.30 0.18 -18.43
N ASN A 61 -6.39 1.40 -18.96
CA ASN A 61 -7.57 2.26 -18.80
C ASN A 61 -8.87 1.66 -19.38
N ASP A 62 -8.76 0.72 -20.32
CA ASP A 62 -9.85 0.02 -20.99
C ASP A 62 -10.33 -1.25 -20.26
N ALA A 63 -9.67 -1.66 -19.18
CA ALA A 63 -10.06 -2.84 -18.41
C ALA A 63 -11.22 -2.55 -17.44
N SER A 64 -12.10 -3.54 -17.24
CA SER A 64 -13.18 -3.57 -16.24
C SER A 64 -12.71 -3.48 -14.77
N ASN A 65 -11.43 -3.22 -14.51
CA ASN A 65 -10.76 -3.33 -13.22
C ASN A 65 -10.75 -2.02 -12.40
N ASN A 66 -11.74 -1.16 -12.57
CA ASN A 66 -11.84 0.09 -11.79
C ASN A 66 -10.55 0.94 -11.95
N SER A 67 -10.11 1.15 -13.20
CA SER A 67 -8.87 1.84 -13.58
C SER A 67 -8.77 3.25 -12.97
N ASN A 68 -9.90 3.97 -12.92
CA ASN A 68 -9.99 5.26 -12.26
C ASN A 68 -9.64 5.18 -10.77
N LYS A 69 -10.11 4.17 -10.03
CA LYS A 69 -9.71 3.99 -8.63
C LYS A 69 -8.24 3.61 -8.48
N ARG A 70 -7.71 2.75 -9.36
CA ARG A 70 -6.27 2.41 -9.33
C ARG A 70 -5.39 3.63 -9.48
N CYS A 71 -5.76 4.55 -10.35
CA CYS A 71 -5.03 5.78 -10.52
C CYS A 71 -5.17 6.71 -9.31
N ARG A 72 -6.34 6.78 -8.66
CA ARG A 72 -6.54 7.54 -7.41
C ARG A 72 -5.69 7.01 -6.26
N ASP A 73 -5.59 5.69 -6.13
CA ASP A 73 -4.70 5.04 -5.16
C ASP A 73 -3.24 5.44 -5.41
N LEU A 74 -2.80 5.47 -6.68
CA LEU A 74 -1.47 5.92 -7.06
C LEU A 74 -1.22 7.39 -6.70
N ILE A 75 -2.14 8.29 -7.04
CA ILE A 75 -2.04 9.71 -6.67
C ILE A 75 -1.94 9.88 -5.15
N TYR A 76 -2.79 9.17 -4.39
CA TYR A 76 -2.73 9.21 -2.93
C TYR A 76 -1.36 8.81 -2.40
N LEU A 77 -0.84 7.68 -2.87
CA LEU A 77 0.46 7.16 -2.44
C LEU A 77 1.58 8.16 -2.75
N ILE A 78 1.54 8.77 -3.93
CA ILE A 78 2.54 9.76 -4.33
C ILE A 78 2.47 11.01 -3.44
N GLU A 79 1.27 11.49 -3.10
CA GLU A 79 1.11 12.62 -2.17
C GLU A 79 1.56 12.28 -0.73
N ASP A 80 1.35 11.03 -0.26
CA ASP A 80 1.91 10.54 1.00
C ASP A 80 3.44 10.58 0.97
N ILE A 81 4.06 10.07 -0.10
CA ILE A 81 5.52 10.08 -0.29
C ILE A 81 6.05 11.52 -0.36
N LYS A 82 5.40 12.41 -1.13
CA LYS A 82 5.77 13.84 -1.20
C LYS A 82 5.75 14.49 0.17
N THR A 83 4.70 14.23 0.96
CA THR A 83 4.57 14.76 2.33
C THR A 83 5.72 14.29 3.21
N ARG A 84 6.11 13.01 3.11
CA ARG A 84 7.25 12.44 3.83
C ARG A 84 8.58 13.05 3.40
N ILE A 85 8.81 13.21 2.10
CA ILE A 85 10.01 13.87 1.54
C ILE A 85 10.14 15.30 2.08
N ILE A 86 9.04 16.07 2.07
CA ILE A 86 9.03 17.45 2.56
C ILE A 86 9.36 17.54 4.05
N ALA A 87 8.82 16.61 4.85
CA ALA A 87 9.05 16.55 6.29
C ALA A 87 10.42 15.95 6.66
N SER A 88 11.08 15.25 5.73
CA SER A 88 12.31 14.52 5.99
C SER A 88 13.50 15.45 6.22
N ARG A 89 14.34 15.07 7.18
CA ARG A 89 15.57 15.80 7.51
C ARG A 89 16.75 15.41 6.62
N ILE A 90 16.72 14.26 5.94
CA ILE A 90 17.86 13.80 5.14
C ILE A 90 18.18 14.71 3.96
N PHE A 91 17.21 15.53 3.54
CA PHE A 91 17.37 16.49 2.45
C PHE A 91 17.79 17.89 2.94
N ASP A 92 17.77 18.17 4.25
CA ASP A 92 18.07 19.50 4.82
C ASP A 92 17.34 20.68 4.11
N GLY A 93 16.13 20.41 3.61
CA GLY A 93 15.33 21.37 2.83
C GLY A 93 15.59 21.39 1.33
N ASP A 94 16.64 20.73 0.83
CA ASP A 94 16.93 20.57 -0.60
C ASP A 94 16.23 19.34 -1.21
N ASN A 95 14.92 19.26 -1.03
CA ASN A 95 14.08 18.22 -1.65
C ASN A 95 13.55 18.61 -3.04
N SER A 96 14.00 19.76 -3.56
CA SER A 96 13.48 20.37 -4.79
C SER A 96 13.59 19.44 -6.00
N TYR A 97 14.71 18.74 -6.13
CA TYR A 97 14.94 17.76 -7.18
C TYR A 97 13.89 16.63 -7.17
N MET A 98 13.64 16.03 -6.00
CA MET A 98 12.67 14.94 -5.88
C MET A 98 11.25 15.42 -6.18
N ILE A 99 10.84 16.52 -5.56
CA ILE A 99 9.49 17.06 -5.70
C ILE A 99 9.22 17.47 -7.15
N ASN A 100 10.19 18.07 -7.83
CA ASN A 100 10.05 18.45 -9.24
C ASN A 100 9.94 17.23 -10.16
N ASN A 101 10.73 16.18 -9.94
CA ASN A 101 10.61 14.95 -10.72
C ASN A 101 9.25 14.28 -10.54
N ILE A 102 8.73 14.23 -9.30
CA ILE A 102 7.40 13.70 -9.03
C ILE A 102 6.33 14.54 -9.73
N ASN A 103 6.35 15.87 -9.55
CA ASN A 103 5.35 16.76 -10.16
C ASN A 103 5.39 16.70 -11.70
N ASN A 104 6.58 16.64 -12.30
CA ASN A 104 6.73 16.53 -13.75
C ASN A 104 6.15 15.21 -14.28
N HIS A 105 6.36 14.10 -13.57
CA HIS A 105 5.77 12.81 -13.94
C HIS A 105 4.24 12.85 -13.84
N LEU A 106 3.72 13.35 -12.71
CA LEU A 106 2.30 13.46 -12.46
C LEU A 106 1.58 14.30 -13.55
N LEU A 107 2.15 15.45 -13.95
CA LEU A 107 1.56 16.33 -14.97
C LEU A 107 1.69 15.77 -16.40
N ASN A 108 2.85 15.20 -16.76
CA ASN A 108 3.17 14.91 -18.16
C ASN A 108 2.96 13.46 -18.57
N ILE A 109 2.73 12.53 -17.63
CA ILE A 109 2.62 11.10 -17.95
C ILE A 109 1.26 10.54 -17.60
N LEU A 110 0.72 10.82 -16.41
CA LEU A 110 -0.60 10.30 -16.03
C LEU A 110 -1.71 10.87 -16.93
N MET A 111 -1.77 12.20 -17.09
CA MET A 111 -2.86 12.82 -17.85
C MET A 111 -2.89 12.40 -19.33
N PRO A 112 -1.76 12.40 -20.08
CA PRO A 112 -1.79 12.02 -21.50
C PRO A 112 -2.06 10.54 -21.79
N GLN A 113 -1.95 9.65 -20.79
CA GLN A 113 -2.22 8.21 -20.93
C GLN A 113 -3.71 7.84 -20.73
N GLY A 114 -4.60 8.85 -20.72
CA GLY A 114 -6.04 8.63 -20.57
C GLY A 114 -6.52 8.59 -19.11
N PHE A 115 -5.63 8.86 -18.15
CA PHE A 115 -6.00 9.00 -16.73
C PHE A 115 -6.44 10.43 -16.39
N GLU A 116 -7.03 11.15 -17.34
CA GLU A 116 -7.54 12.52 -17.15
C GLU A 116 -8.63 12.58 -16.07
N GLN A 117 -9.40 11.49 -15.90
CA GLN A 117 -10.44 11.34 -14.87
C GLN A 117 -9.91 10.87 -13.51
N CYS A 118 -8.60 10.63 -13.41
CA CYS A 118 -7.99 10.11 -12.21
C CYS A 118 -8.21 11.01 -10.98
N PRO A 119 -7.92 12.32 -11.02
CA PRO A 119 -8.47 13.22 -10.01
C PRO A 119 -9.98 13.39 -10.24
N ILE A 120 -10.82 12.91 -9.32
CA ILE A 120 -12.29 13.06 -9.43
C ILE A 120 -12.70 14.55 -9.43
N ASN A 121 -11.87 15.44 -8.88
CA ASN A 121 -12.04 16.89 -8.97
C ASN A 121 -10.82 17.50 -9.66
N SER A 122 -11.00 17.84 -10.94
CA SER A 122 -10.07 18.66 -11.72
C SER A 122 -10.03 20.07 -11.15
N THR A 123 -8.98 20.38 -10.40
CA THR A 123 -8.51 21.75 -10.25
C THR A 123 -7.01 21.77 -10.52
N GLN A 124 -6.54 22.85 -11.14
CA GLN A 124 -5.18 23.02 -11.66
C GLN A 124 -4.08 22.86 -10.60
N ASP A 125 -4.43 22.90 -9.32
CA ASP A 125 -3.56 22.50 -8.22
C ASP A 125 -3.75 21.01 -7.98
N MET A 126 -2.71 20.20 -8.04
CA MET A 126 -2.77 18.75 -7.87
C MET A 126 -2.98 18.33 -6.40
N LYS A 127 -3.97 18.94 -5.74
CA LYS A 127 -4.16 18.96 -4.28
C LYS A 127 -5.51 18.35 -3.87
N PHE A 128 -5.87 17.16 -4.39
CA PHE A 128 -7.29 16.76 -4.36
C PHE A 128 -7.65 15.35 -3.91
N TYR A 129 -6.69 14.46 -3.60
CA TYR A 129 -7.03 13.14 -3.06
C TYR A 129 -6.52 12.96 -1.63
N THR A 130 -7.36 13.37 -0.68
CA THR A 130 -7.04 13.32 0.75
C THR A 130 -7.18 11.91 1.32
N LYS A 131 -6.60 11.69 2.51
CA LYS A 131 -6.79 10.44 3.26
C LYS A 131 -8.26 10.07 3.45
N ASN A 132 -9.13 11.04 3.75
CA ASN A 132 -10.55 10.77 3.95
C ASN A 132 -11.25 10.35 2.66
N ARG A 133 -10.90 10.98 1.53
CA ARG A 133 -11.40 10.56 0.20
C ARG A 133 -10.98 9.13 -0.10
N ARG A 134 -9.72 8.79 0.17
CA ARG A 134 -9.23 7.41 0.02
C ARG A 134 -10.02 6.42 0.85
N LEU A 135 -10.19 6.68 2.14
CA LEU A 135 -10.89 5.76 3.03
C LEU A 135 -12.34 5.53 2.60
N LEU A 136 -13.03 6.57 2.10
CA LEU A 136 -14.37 6.40 1.54
C LEU A 136 -14.36 5.59 0.25
N ASP A 137 -13.43 5.84 -0.65
CA ASP A 137 -13.29 5.13 -1.92
C ASP A 137 -13.00 3.63 -1.69
N ASP A 138 -12.07 3.33 -0.77
CA ASP A 138 -11.76 1.97 -0.32
C ASP A 138 -13.00 1.28 0.28
N LEU A 139 -13.76 1.98 1.14
CA LEU A 139 -15.00 1.44 1.72
C LEU A 139 -16.08 1.19 0.67
N CYS A 140 -16.21 2.06 -0.34
CA CYS A 140 -17.17 1.87 -1.42
C CYS A 140 -16.82 0.66 -2.28
N GLU A 141 -15.54 0.51 -2.65
CA GLU A 141 -15.04 -0.66 -3.38
C GLU A 141 -15.29 -1.96 -2.62
N ASP A 142 -14.96 -1.99 -1.32
CA ASP A 142 -15.18 -3.18 -0.51
C ASP A 142 -16.67 -3.47 -0.29
N SER A 143 -17.51 -2.44 -0.21
CA SER A 143 -18.97 -2.57 -0.13
C SER A 143 -19.56 -3.22 -1.39
N VAL A 144 -19.06 -2.86 -2.58
CA VAL A 144 -19.45 -3.52 -3.84
C VAL A 144 -19.06 -5.00 -3.82
N TYR A 145 -17.82 -5.29 -3.42
CA TYR A 145 -17.34 -6.67 -3.29
C TYR A 145 -18.15 -7.49 -2.29
N ILE A 146 -18.51 -6.90 -1.14
CA ILE A 146 -19.36 -7.54 -0.13
C ILE A 146 -20.72 -7.89 -0.71
N ASN A 147 -21.36 -6.97 -1.43
CA ASN A 147 -22.67 -7.23 -2.04
C ASN A 147 -22.62 -8.43 -3.01
N GLU A 148 -21.55 -8.51 -3.81
CA GLU A 148 -21.36 -9.58 -4.79
C GLU A 148 -21.03 -10.93 -4.14
N ASN A 149 -20.34 -10.94 -2.99
CA ASN A 149 -19.77 -12.15 -2.37
C ASN A 149 -20.36 -12.47 -0.99
N VAL A 150 -21.50 -11.88 -0.62
CA VAL A 150 -22.08 -11.94 0.73
C VAL A 150 -22.28 -13.37 1.26
N ASN A 151 -22.67 -14.31 0.38
CA ASN A 151 -22.89 -15.70 0.76
C ASN A 151 -21.58 -16.41 1.11
N GLU A 152 -20.51 -16.14 0.35
CA GLU A 152 -19.19 -16.71 0.60
C GLU A 152 -18.59 -16.12 1.87
N ILE A 153 -18.75 -14.80 2.07
CA ILE A 153 -18.33 -14.11 3.30
C ILE A 153 -19.06 -14.69 4.51
N ASN A 154 -20.39 -14.82 4.47
CA ASN A 154 -21.18 -15.32 5.60
C ASN A 154 -20.86 -16.78 5.97
N ASN A 155 -20.38 -17.57 5.01
CA ASN A 155 -19.95 -18.95 5.23
C ASN A 155 -18.45 -19.06 5.54
N SER A 156 -17.68 -17.98 5.46
CA SER A 156 -16.24 -18.01 5.72
C SER A 156 -15.96 -18.31 7.19
N SER A 157 -14.91 -19.09 7.46
CA SER A 157 -14.45 -19.30 8.84
C SER A 157 -13.90 -18.01 9.47
N GLN A 158 -13.57 -17.01 8.64
CA GLN A 158 -13.10 -15.68 9.04
C GLN A 158 -14.21 -14.61 9.02
N CYS A 159 -15.48 -14.98 8.84
CA CYS A 159 -16.57 -14.00 8.72
C CYS A 159 -16.59 -12.98 9.85
N LYS A 160 -16.33 -13.40 11.09
CA LYS A 160 -16.31 -12.47 12.24
C LYS A 160 -15.18 -11.44 12.15
N GLU A 161 -13.98 -11.84 11.73
CA GLU A 161 -12.88 -10.89 11.51
C GLU A 161 -13.23 -9.90 10.39
N ILE A 162 -13.83 -10.39 9.31
CA ILE A 162 -14.28 -9.56 8.18
C ILE A 162 -15.34 -8.55 8.65
N GLN A 163 -16.35 -9.02 9.39
CA GLN A 163 -17.44 -8.21 9.94
C GLN A 163 -16.91 -7.09 10.85
N GLU A 164 -16.01 -7.43 11.77
CA GLU A 164 -15.39 -6.46 12.68
C GLU A 164 -14.58 -5.42 11.92
N HIS A 165 -13.76 -5.86 10.97
CA HIS A 165 -12.91 -4.99 10.16
C HIS A 165 -13.73 -3.97 9.36
N ILE A 166 -14.75 -4.42 8.62
CA ILE A 166 -15.54 -3.51 7.78
C ILE A 166 -16.42 -2.56 8.62
N ALA A 167 -16.90 -3.03 9.79
CA ALA A 167 -17.65 -2.19 10.71
C ALA A 167 -16.78 -1.08 11.32
N GLU A 168 -15.51 -1.37 11.64
CA GLU A 168 -14.55 -0.37 12.10
C GLU A 168 -14.26 0.68 11.01
N GLN A 169 -13.97 0.23 9.78
CA GLN A 169 -13.77 1.12 8.65
C GLN A 169 -14.99 2.03 8.42
N SER A 170 -16.19 1.46 8.38
CA SER A 170 -17.45 2.19 8.18
C SER A 170 -17.65 3.28 9.24
N ARG A 171 -17.38 2.98 10.51
CA ARG A 171 -17.46 3.97 11.60
C ARG A 171 -16.48 5.13 11.39
N SER A 172 -15.22 4.82 11.07
CA SER A 172 -14.19 5.84 10.86
C SER A 172 -14.53 6.76 9.68
N VAL A 173 -14.96 6.19 8.55
CA VAL A 173 -15.32 6.99 7.37
C VAL A 173 -16.56 7.84 7.65
N ARG A 174 -17.57 7.30 8.34
CA ARG A 174 -18.81 8.02 8.71
C ARG A 174 -18.54 9.32 9.46
N GLU A 175 -17.61 9.31 10.40
CA GLU A 175 -17.24 10.51 11.17
C GLU A 175 -16.75 11.63 10.25
N THR A 176 -15.90 11.30 9.26
CA THR A 176 -15.37 12.28 8.31
C THR A 176 -16.38 12.69 7.23
N TYR A 177 -17.24 11.76 6.81
CA TYR A 177 -18.28 11.99 5.82
C TYR A 177 -19.32 13.01 6.31
N ASN A 178 -19.75 12.89 7.56
CA ASN A 178 -20.77 13.77 8.15
C ASN A 178 -20.32 15.23 8.25
N LEU A 179 -19.01 15.49 8.31
CA LEU A 179 -18.47 16.84 8.39
C LEU A 179 -18.49 17.56 7.03
N ASN A 180 -18.22 16.84 5.94
CA ASN A 180 -17.98 17.43 4.61
C ASN A 180 -18.71 16.67 3.47
N TYR A 181 -20.02 16.41 3.62
CA TYR A 181 -20.81 15.62 2.66
C TYR A 181 -20.57 15.98 1.18
N SER A 182 -20.60 17.29 0.85
CA SER A 182 -20.47 17.78 -0.53
C SER A 182 -19.15 17.40 -1.20
N GLU A 183 -18.09 17.18 -0.42
CA GLU A 183 -16.80 16.75 -0.96
C GLU A 183 -16.82 15.30 -1.45
N TYR A 184 -17.74 14.47 -0.94
CA TYR A 184 -17.72 13.03 -1.13
C TYR A 184 -18.73 12.51 -2.17
N VAL A 185 -19.63 13.37 -2.63
CA VAL A 185 -20.73 13.00 -3.55
C VAL A 185 -20.22 12.31 -4.81
N ASN A 186 -19.13 12.82 -5.39
CA ASN A 186 -18.55 12.27 -6.62
C ASN A 186 -17.98 10.85 -6.45
N ILE A 187 -17.44 10.52 -5.26
CA ILE A 187 -16.97 9.16 -4.94
C ILE A 187 -18.16 8.23 -4.83
N LEU A 188 -19.21 8.62 -4.11
CA LEU A 188 -20.42 7.79 -3.98
C LEU A 188 -21.06 7.50 -5.34
N GLN A 189 -21.22 8.53 -6.17
CA GLN A 189 -21.79 8.39 -7.50
C GLN A 189 -20.97 7.48 -8.41
N TYR A 190 -19.63 7.47 -8.27
CA TYR A 190 -18.76 6.57 -9.02
C TYR A 190 -19.13 5.08 -8.80
N TYR A 191 -19.59 4.73 -7.60
CA TYR A 191 -20.04 3.37 -7.24
C TYR A 191 -21.56 3.18 -7.31
N ASN A 192 -22.29 4.13 -7.91
CA ASN A 192 -23.76 4.14 -7.96
C ASN A 192 -24.44 4.16 -6.57
N TYR A 193 -23.79 4.78 -5.58
CA TYR A 193 -24.39 5.04 -4.27
C TYR A 193 -24.99 6.45 -4.21
N GLU A 194 -26.21 6.56 -3.70
CA GLU A 194 -26.90 7.85 -3.50
C GLU A 194 -26.47 8.52 -2.19
N SER A 195 -26.14 7.72 -1.18
CA SER A 195 -25.74 8.17 0.13
C SER A 195 -24.88 7.12 0.84
N PHE A 196 -24.24 7.52 1.93
CA PHE A 196 -23.56 6.57 2.81
C PHE A 196 -24.49 5.44 3.31
N LYS A 197 -25.81 5.69 3.44
CA LYS A 197 -26.74 4.65 3.90
C LYS A 197 -26.78 3.44 2.97
N ASN A 198 -26.55 3.62 1.66
CA ASN A 198 -26.44 2.51 0.73
C ASN A 198 -25.30 1.56 1.14
N ILE A 199 -24.13 2.09 1.50
CA ILE A 199 -22.97 1.32 1.97
C ILE A 199 -23.29 0.57 3.27
N GLU A 200 -23.97 1.20 4.22
CA GLU A 200 -24.36 0.53 5.46
C GLU A 200 -25.30 -0.65 5.22
N ILE A 201 -26.26 -0.51 4.30
CA ILE A 201 -27.18 -1.59 3.94
C ILE A 201 -26.41 -2.78 3.40
N GLU A 202 -25.37 -2.56 2.59
CA GLU A 202 -24.51 -3.64 2.07
C GLU A 202 -23.74 -4.34 3.19
N ILE A 203 -23.14 -3.57 4.11
CA ILE A 203 -22.39 -4.11 5.25
C ILE A 203 -23.29 -4.88 6.23
N GLU A 204 -24.51 -4.40 6.47
CA GLU A 204 -25.51 -5.03 7.34
C GLU A 204 -25.91 -6.46 6.86
N LYS A 205 -25.66 -6.82 5.59
CA LYS A 205 -25.92 -8.16 5.06
C LYS A 205 -24.94 -9.22 5.60
N ILE A 206 -23.80 -8.81 6.17
CA ILE A 206 -22.86 -9.73 6.83
C ILE A 206 -23.43 -10.13 8.19
N ASN A 207 -23.97 -11.34 8.28
CA ASN A 207 -24.57 -11.89 9.49
C ASN A 207 -23.74 -13.02 10.13
N CYS A 208 -22.78 -13.58 9.40
CA CYS A 208 -21.97 -14.74 9.76
C CYS A 208 -22.80 -15.93 10.21
N ASN A 209 -22.89 -16.92 9.33
CA ASN A 209 -23.58 -18.16 9.64
C ASN A 209 -22.83 -18.85 10.79
N ASN A 210 -23.53 -19.09 11.90
CA ASN A 210 -22.97 -19.89 12.99
C ASN A 210 -22.73 -21.31 12.46
N HIS A 211 -21.47 -21.67 12.24
CA HIS A 211 -21.04 -23.05 11.95
C HIS A 211 -21.17 -23.98 13.17
N HIS A 212 -22.27 -23.87 13.93
CA HIS A 212 -22.57 -24.75 15.05
C HIS A 212 -23.38 -26.00 14.66
N ASN A 213 -23.68 -26.18 13.37
CA ASN A 213 -24.39 -27.37 12.89
C ASN A 213 -23.45 -28.30 12.11
N ALA A 214 -22.36 -28.71 12.76
CA ALA A 214 -21.62 -29.91 12.40
C ALA A 214 -21.49 -30.78 13.66
N ALA A 215 -22.55 -31.53 13.93
CA ALA A 215 -22.65 -32.70 14.80
C ALA A 215 -21.62 -32.81 15.95
N SER A 216 -21.96 -32.27 17.12
CA SER A 216 -21.56 -32.92 18.37
C SER A 216 -22.80 -33.59 18.95
N GLU A 217 -22.75 -34.91 19.00
CA GLU A 217 -23.76 -35.75 19.65
C GLU A 217 -24.07 -35.22 21.06
N GLU A 218 -25.36 -35.12 21.36
CA GLU A 218 -25.88 -34.78 22.66
C GLU A 218 -25.45 -35.81 23.71
N THR A 219 -25.03 -35.34 24.88
CA THR A 219 -25.23 -36.09 26.12
C THR A 219 -25.57 -35.11 27.25
N PRO A 220 -26.68 -35.30 27.98
CA PRO A 220 -27.16 -34.31 28.95
C PRO A 220 -26.67 -34.61 30.37
N GLN A 221 -26.17 -33.59 31.07
CA GLN A 221 -26.13 -33.52 32.54
C GLN A 221 -25.78 -32.07 32.93
N SER A 222 -26.71 -31.28 33.46
CA SER A 222 -27.25 -31.27 34.84
C SER A 222 -26.84 -29.94 35.49
N SER A 223 -27.83 -29.27 36.06
CA SER A 223 -27.77 -27.96 36.70
C SER A 223 -26.81 -27.90 37.90
N GLY A 224 -26.08 -26.80 38.00
CA GLY A 224 -25.42 -26.36 39.23
C GLY A 224 -25.18 -24.85 39.16
N GLU A 225 -25.97 -24.09 39.94
CA GLU A 225 -25.73 -22.66 40.17
C GLU A 225 -24.35 -22.44 40.78
N HIS A 226 -23.51 -21.62 40.14
CA HIS A 226 -22.33 -21.05 40.77
C HIS A 226 -22.26 -19.54 40.49
N THR A 227 -22.37 -18.79 41.59
CA THR A 227 -22.15 -17.35 41.69
C THR A 227 -20.81 -16.93 41.07
N PRO A 228 -20.75 -15.83 40.29
CA PRO A 228 -19.50 -15.39 39.68
C PRO A 228 -18.62 -14.69 40.72
N ILE A 229 -17.57 -15.38 41.18
CA ILE A 229 -16.45 -14.75 41.89
C ILE A 229 -15.65 -13.94 40.86
N LEU A 230 -15.41 -12.68 41.20
CA LEU A 230 -14.68 -11.66 40.44
C LEU A 230 -13.24 -12.11 40.12
N ILE A 231 -13.01 -12.67 38.93
CA ILE A 231 -11.67 -13.01 38.42
C ILE A 231 -11.02 -11.75 37.84
N VAL A 232 -10.48 -10.88 38.70
CA VAL A 232 -9.69 -9.71 38.26
C VAL A 232 -8.27 -9.70 38.83
N LEU A 233 -7.95 -10.51 39.84
CA LEU A 233 -6.62 -10.47 40.46
C LEU A 233 -5.48 -11.29 39.81
N PRO A 234 -5.64 -12.33 38.97
CA PRO A 234 -4.49 -13.09 38.48
C PRO A 234 -3.77 -12.45 37.28
N LEU A 235 -4.45 -11.59 36.50
CA LEU A 235 -3.87 -11.00 35.27
C LEU A 235 -2.79 -9.96 35.56
N LEU A 236 -2.97 -9.14 36.60
CA LEU A 236 -1.96 -8.15 37.02
C LEU A 236 -0.67 -8.82 37.52
N GLY A 237 -0.80 -9.97 38.19
CA GLY A 237 0.35 -10.75 38.65
C GLY A 237 1.19 -11.29 37.49
N ILE A 238 0.54 -11.78 36.43
CA ILE A 238 1.23 -12.33 35.24
C ILE A 238 2.00 -11.23 34.49
N VAL A 239 1.41 -10.03 34.35
CA VAL A 239 2.06 -8.89 33.68
C VAL A 239 3.29 -8.42 34.48
N LEU A 240 3.17 -8.31 35.80
CA LEU A 240 4.28 -7.89 36.65
C LEU A 240 5.43 -8.92 36.64
N ILE A 241 5.12 -10.22 36.75
CA ILE A 241 6.13 -11.29 36.66
C ILE A 241 6.82 -11.27 35.28
N SER A 242 6.07 -11.07 34.20
CA SER A 242 6.63 -10.98 32.84
C SER A 242 7.58 -9.80 32.68
N PHE A 243 7.25 -8.64 33.26
CA PHE A 243 8.11 -7.46 33.27
C PHE A 243 9.41 -7.68 34.06
N PHE A 244 9.33 -8.32 35.24
CA PHE A 244 10.50 -8.65 36.03
C PHE A 244 11.41 -9.68 35.33
N LEU A 245 10.83 -10.71 34.70
CA LEU A 245 11.58 -11.71 33.93
C LEU A 245 12.24 -11.10 32.69
N TYR A 246 11.58 -10.17 32.00
CA TYR A 246 12.17 -9.43 30.88
C TYR A 246 13.39 -8.60 31.33
N LYS A 247 13.33 -7.96 32.50
CA LYS A 247 14.40 -7.11 33.01
C LYS A 247 15.58 -7.90 33.62
N LEU A 248 15.33 -9.10 34.15
CA LEU A 248 16.32 -9.91 34.89
C LEU A 248 16.95 -11.03 34.05
N THR A 249 16.40 -11.37 32.88
CA THR A 249 16.97 -12.41 32.01
C THR A 249 17.73 -11.77 30.85
N PRO A 250 19.02 -12.09 30.62
CA PRO A 250 19.81 -11.49 29.53
C PRO A 250 19.48 -12.16 28.18
N LEU A 251 18.21 -12.15 27.78
CA LEU A 251 17.73 -12.72 26.51
C LEU A 251 17.83 -11.74 25.33
N GLY A 252 18.03 -10.45 25.59
CA GLY A 252 18.23 -9.42 24.56
C GLY A 252 19.39 -9.71 23.59
N PRO A 253 20.60 -10.06 24.08
CA PRO A 253 21.74 -10.34 23.20
C PRO A 253 21.60 -11.63 22.36
N LEU A 254 20.84 -12.62 22.85
CA LEU A 254 20.69 -13.95 22.22
C LEU A 254 19.66 -13.96 21.08
N LEU A 255 18.59 -13.18 21.20
CA LEU A 255 17.60 -13.03 20.12
C LEU A 255 18.18 -12.24 18.95
N ASN A 256 18.95 -11.18 19.23
CA ASN A 256 19.57 -10.36 18.19
C ASN A 256 20.62 -11.16 17.39
N THR A 257 21.43 -12.00 18.06
CA THR A 257 22.46 -12.82 17.38
C THR A 257 21.90 -13.93 16.51
N LYS A 258 20.74 -14.53 16.84
CA LYS A 258 20.09 -15.54 16.00
C LYS A 258 19.41 -14.92 14.77
N ILE A 259 18.76 -13.76 14.93
CA ILE A 259 18.09 -13.04 13.83
C ILE A 259 19.14 -12.48 12.85
N MET A 260 20.22 -11.89 13.37
CA MET A 260 21.30 -11.33 12.55
C MET A 260 22.08 -12.40 11.76
N LYS A 261 22.21 -13.63 12.29
CA LYS A 261 22.80 -14.76 11.55
C LYS A 261 21.93 -15.21 10.37
N LYS A 262 20.59 -15.13 10.45
CA LYS A 262 19.70 -15.46 9.32
C LYS A 262 19.79 -14.44 8.18
N ILE A 263 19.92 -13.16 8.50
CA ILE A 263 20.07 -12.09 7.50
C ILE A 263 21.39 -12.23 6.72
N LYS A 264 22.48 -12.61 7.38
CA LYS A 264 23.78 -12.79 6.72
C LYS A 264 23.82 -13.99 5.76
N TYR A 265 23.10 -15.08 6.06
CA TYR A 265 22.98 -16.22 5.15
C TYR A 265 22.19 -15.90 3.87
N SER A 266 21.15 -15.06 3.95
CA SER A 266 20.38 -14.66 2.76
C SER A 266 21.21 -13.81 1.81
N LYS A 267 22.12 -12.96 2.33
CA LYS A 267 23.00 -12.13 1.51
C LYS A 267 24.04 -12.96 0.74
N ILE A 268 24.53 -14.05 1.35
CA ILE A 268 25.49 -14.97 0.73
C ILE A 268 24.84 -15.82 -0.39
N ILE A 269 23.53 -16.07 -0.33
CA ILE A 269 22.81 -16.82 -1.37
C ILE A 269 22.55 -15.94 -2.61
N ASN A 270 22.20 -14.66 -2.41
CA ASN A 270 22.01 -13.72 -3.53
C ASN A 270 23.31 -13.34 -4.26
N ASP A 271 24.43 -13.16 -3.53
CA ASP A 271 25.71 -12.82 -4.18
C ASP A 271 26.26 -13.98 -5.03
N LYS A 272 25.85 -15.23 -4.74
CA LYS A 272 26.29 -16.43 -5.49
C LYS A 272 25.47 -16.70 -6.76
N GLU A 273 24.27 -16.14 -6.85
CA GLU A 273 23.38 -16.27 -8.03
C GLU A 273 23.67 -15.18 -9.07
N THR A 274 24.35 -14.09 -8.70
CA THR A 274 24.77 -13.03 -9.61
C THR A 274 26.10 -13.28 -10.34
N ASP A 275 26.93 -14.22 -9.89
CA ASP A 275 28.25 -14.49 -10.51
C ASP A 275 28.22 -15.54 -11.65
N GLU A 276 27.09 -16.23 -11.90
CA GLU A 276 27.01 -17.28 -12.94
C GLU A 276 26.43 -16.82 -14.31
N ILE A 277 26.14 -15.53 -14.52
CA ILE A 277 25.52 -15.03 -15.77
C ILE A 277 26.50 -14.20 -16.65
N LEU A 278 27.75 -13.99 -16.23
CA LEU A 278 28.69 -13.11 -16.93
C LEU A 278 29.90 -13.83 -17.53
N GLU A 279 29.66 -14.91 -18.26
CA GLU A 279 30.60 -15.42 -19.27
C GLU A 279 29.80 -15.84 -20.50
N HIS A 280 29.74 -14.96 -21.52
CA HIS A 280 29.91 -15.32 -22.94
C HIS A 280 29.86 -14.07 -23.85
N THR A 281 31.05 -13.67 -24.30
CA THR A 281 31.42 -13.40 -25.71
C THR A 281 30.74 -12.24 -26.47
N SER A 282 31.50 -11.19 -26.80
CA SER A 282 32.14 -11.11 -28.13
C SER A 282 33.18 -9.97 -28.20
N GLU A 283 34.41 -10.34 -28.54
CA GLU A 283 35.50 -9.42 -28.90
C GLU A 283 35.17 -8.76 -30.26
N ILE A 284 35.20 -7.43 -30.31
CA ILE A 284 35.21 -6.68 -31.57
C ILE A 284 36.68 -6.34 -31.89
N PRO A 285 37.23 -6.69 -33.08
CA PRO A 285 38.62 -6.40 -33.39
C PRO A 285 38.84 -4.90 -33.59
N GLN A 286 39.81 -4.33 -32.86
CA GLN A 286 40.35 -3.02 -33.16
C GLN A 286 41.18 -3.07 -34.45
N THR A 287 40.60 -2.63 -35.56
CA THR A 287 41.36 -2.18 -36.74
C THR A 287 40.51 -1.18 -37.50
N TYR A 288 41.16 -0.18 -38.12
CA TYR A 288 40.61 1.02 -38.79
C TYR A 288 40.41 2.26 -37.90
N LEU A 289 41.51 2.70 -37.27
CA LEU A 289 41.77 4.12 -37.02
C LEU A 289 42.43 4.70 -38.29
N HIS A 290 41.68 5.43 -39.10
CA HIS A 290 42.26 6.29 -40.13
C HIS A 290 41.48 7.60 -40.27
N ASP A 291 42.09 8.64 -39.73
CA ASP A 291 42.16 10.00 -40.26
C ASP A 291 40.92 10.60 -40.93
N LYS A 292 40.20 11.43 -40.19
CA LYS A 292 39.49 12.59 -40.77
C LYS A 292 39.64 13.81 -39.86
N GLU A 293 40.50 14.70 -40.32
CA GLU A 293 40.70 16.07 -39.88
C GLU A 293 39.38 16.86 -40.01
N TYR A 294 38.88 17.42 -38.90
CA TYR A 294 37.70 18.29 -38.90
C TYR A 294 38.16 19.75 -38.99
N HIS A 295 37.98 20.39 -40.15
CA HIS A 295 38.13 21.85 -40.27
C HIS A 295 36.82 22.54 -39.86
N MET A 296 36.84 23.28 -38.75
CA MET A 296 35.75 24.18 -38.34
C MET A 296 36.05 25.62 -38.79
N LEU A 297 35.16 26.21 -39.60
CA LEU A 297 35.17 27.62 -39.99
C LEU A 297 34.32 28.43 -39.01
N TYR A 298 34.93 29.41 -38.34
CA TYR A 298 34.23 30.43 -37.55
C TYR A 298 33.88 31.62 -38.44
N ASN A 299 32.60 32.01 -38.46
CA ASN A 299 32.20 33.34 -38.95
C ASN A 299 31.95 34.25 -37.75
N SER A 300 32.80 35.27 -37.61
CA SER A 300 32.58 36.46 -36.79
C SER A 300 31.95 37.52 -37.69
N LEU A 301 30.78 38.05 -37.31
CA LEU A 301 30.19 39.23 -37.92
C LEU A 301 30.27 40.37 -36.90
N GLY A 302 31.22 41.28 -37.17
CA GLY A 302 31.35 42.56 -36.51
C GLY A 302 30.50 43.64 -37.19
N ASP A 303 30.36 44.73 -36.45
CA ASP A 303 29.53 45.91 -36.68
C ASP A 303 29.72 46.59 -38.05
N SER A 304 28.62 47.15 -38.57
CA SER A 304 28.56 48.40 -39.34
C SER A 304 27.16 48.99 -39.24
#